data_AF-A0AAU8T8F6-F1
#
_entry.id   AF-A0AAU8T8F6-F1
#
_cell.length_a   1.000
_cell.length_b   1.000
_cell.length_c   1.000
_cell.angle_alpha   90.00
_cell.angle_beta   90.00
_cell.angle_gamma   90.00
#
_symmetry.space_group_name_H-M   'P 1'
#
loop_
_entity.id
_entity.type
_entity.pdbx_description
1 polymer ?
#
loop_
_entity_poly.entity_id
_entity_poly.type
_entity_poly.pdbx_seq_one_letter_code
_entity_poly.pdbx_strand_id
1 'polypeptide(L)'
;MKSKTEAAVNSMIRRLIVGLLSVLPLTACLERPMNLDVAVYNYWPRAIYDVAVNGQYAGGAFMAYEPGNAGGKIVCCVKVKPGPISIEYSLGGRQGAPRLGERIHATAVLQELPGDSKVLTVHVYPNATAIAEASKEYVDERPEPEGKKQ
;
A
#
# COMPACT_ATOMS: atom_id res chain seq x y z
N MET A 1 -57.77 -5.86 32.64
CA MET A 1 -56.69 -6.32 33.55
C MET A 1 -55.52 -6.76 32.68
N LYS A 2 -54.63 -5.83 32.30
CA LYS A 2 -53.51 -6.09 31.38
C LYS A 2 -52.28 -6.41 32.24
N SER A 3 -51.71 -7.58 32.02
CA SER A 3 -50.79 -8.27 32.93
C SER A 3 -49.52 -7.43 33.17
N LYS A 4 -49.15 -7.26 34.45
CA LYS A 4 -47.94 -6.54 34.89
C LYS A 4 -46.64 -7.20 34.42
N THR A 5 -46.73 -8.38 33.80
CA THR A 5 -45.60 -9.21 33.41
C THR A 5 -44.96 -8.76 32.09
N GLU A 6 -45.73 -8.19 31.15
CA GLU A 6 -45.19 -7.72 29.85
C GLU A 6 -44.32 -6.46 29.98
N ALA A 7 -44.61 -5.60 30.96
CA ALA A 7 -43.90 -4.34 31.14
C ALA A 7 -42.49 -4.54 31.76
N ALA A 8 -42.33 -5.56 32.60
CA ALA A 8 -41.06 -5.84 33.28
C ALA A 8 -40.00 -6.42 32.33
N VAL A 9 -40.42 -7.28 31.39
CA VAL A 9 -39.54 -7.92 30.40
C VAL A 9 -38.97 -6.88 29.44
N ASN A 10 -39.79 -5.93 28.97
CA ASN A 10 -39.34 -4.84 28.10
C ASN A 10 -38.33 -3.89 28.76
N SER A 11 -38.40 -3.72 30.09
CA SER A 11 -37.48 -2.85 30.84
C SER A 11 -36.10 -3.49 31.03
N MET A 12 -36.03 -4.79 31.30
CA MET A 12 -34.77 -5.52 31.44
C MET A 12 -34.05 -5.68 30.10
N ILE A 13 -34.76 -6.01 29.02
CA ILE A 13 -34.16 -6.17 27.69
C ILE A 13 -33.56 -4.84 27.18
N ARG A 14 -34.23 -3.71 27.44
CA ARG A 14 -33.73 -2.39 27.04
C ARG A 14 -32.50 -1.93 27.82
N ARG A 15 -32.36 -2.35 29.09
CA ARG A 15 -31.17 -2.07 29.92
C ARG A 15 -29.97 -2.94 29.54
N LEU A 16 -30.21 -4.18 29.11
CA LEU A 16 -29.18 -5.10 28.61
C LEU A 16 -28.57 -4.64 27.28
N ILE A 17 -29.39 -4.10 26.36
CA ILE A 17 -28.89 -3.62 25.05
C ILE A 17 -28.07 -2.32 25.21
N VAL A 18 -28.42 -1.45 26.16
CA VAL A 18 -27.67 -0.21 26.41
C VAL A 18 -26.34 -0.46 27.15
N GLY A 19 -26.26 -1.50 27.99
CA GLY A 19 -25.02 -1.88 28.68
C GLY A 19 -24.00 -2.63 27.81
N LEU A 20 -24.44 -3.31 26.75
CA LEU A 20 -23.55 -4.10 25.89
C LEU A 20 -22.86 -3.26 24.79
N LEU A 21 -23.36 -2.05 24.48
CA LEU A 21 -22.75 -1.16 23.49
C LEU A 21 -21.56 -0.34 24.03
N SER A 22 -21.30 -0.33 25.34
CA SER A 22 -20.33 0.58 25.95
C SER A 22 -18.91 0.01 26.15
N VAL A 23 -18.63 -1.23 25.69
CA VAL A 23 -17.35 -1.92 25.99
C VAL A 23 -16.60 -2.37 24.73
N LEU A 24 -16.85 -1.74 23.59
CA LEU A 24 -15.94 -1.86 22.45
C LEU A 24 -14.98 -0.66 22.49
N PRO A 25 -13.79 -0.76 23.15
CA PRO A 25 -12.75 0.17 22.83
C PRO A 25 -12.39 -0.13 21.38
N LEU A 26 -12.88 0.70 20.45
CA LEU A 26 -12.25 0.86 19.15
C LEU A 26 -10.86 1.43 19.46
N THR A 27 -9.92 0.57 19.85
CA THR A 27 -8.51 0.86 19.74
C THR A 27 -8.23 0.89 18.25
N ALA A 28 -8.59 1.99 17.60
CA ALA A 28 -7.97 2.38 16.36
C ALA A 28 -6.50 2.61 16.74
N CYS A 29 -5.69 1.56 16.60
CA CYS A 29 -4.25 1.68 16.68
C CYS A 29 -3.89 2.57 15.50
N LEU A 30 -3.78 3.88 15.76
CA LEU A 30 -3.48 4.86 14.73
C LEU A 30 -2.01 4.68 14.38
N GLU A 31 -1.75 3.79 13.43
CA GLU A 31 -0.41 3.53 12.92
C GLU A 31 0.14 4.85 12.37
N ARG A 32 1.21 5.31 13.01
CA ARG A 32 1.80 6.60 12.70
C ARG A 32 2.54 6.51 11.38
N PRO A 33 2.46 7.55 10.54
CA PRO A 33 3.23 7.55 9.31
C PRO A 33 4.73 7.55 9.60
N MET A 34 5.49 6.79 8.81
CA MET A 34 6.95 6.72 8.84
C MET A 34 7.54 7.27 7.54
N ASN A 35 8.78 7.76 7.59
CA ASN A 35 9.52 8.15 6.41
C ASN A 35 10.45 6.99 6.03
N LEU A 36 10.23 6.38 4.87
CA LEU A 36 11.00 5.25 4.39
C LEU A 36 11.78 5.62 3.13
N ASP A 37 12.93 4.98 2.93
CA ASP A 37 13.59 4.91 1.62
C ASP A 37 12.68 4.16 0.64
N VAL A 38 12.66 4.55 -0.63
CA VAL A 38 11.86 3.88 -1.65
C VAL A 38 12.77 3.13 -2.62
N ALA A 39 12.55 1.81 -2.72
CA ALA A 39 13.14 0.95 -3.72
C ALA A 39 12.05 0.53 -4.73
N VAL A 40 12.29 0.75 -6.04
CA VAL A 40 11.27 0.50 -7.08
C VAL A 40 11.71 -0.60 -8.02
N TYR A 41 11.12 -1.78 -7.88
CA TYR A 41 11.34 -2.93 -8.75
C TYR A 41 10.42 -2.82 -9.97
N ASN A 42 10.97 -2.33 -11.07
CA ASN A 42 10.22 -2.08 -12.30
C ASN A 42 10.17 -3.33 -13.21
N TYR A 43 9.01 -3.98 -13.33
CA TYR A 43 8.80 -5.13 -14.21
C TYR A 43 8.32 -4.76 -15.62
N TRP A 44 8.32 -3.48 -15.98
CA TRP A 44 8.25 -3.12 -17.39
C TRP A 44 9.52 -3.59 -18.11
N PRO A 45 9.43 -4.09 -19.36
CA PRO A 45 10.59 -4.44 -20.17
C PRO A 45 11.28 -3.18 -20.75
N ARG A 46 11.25 -2.07 -20.01
CA ARG A 46 11.77 -0.75 -20.36
C ARG A 46 11.84 0.15 -19.12
N ALA A 47 12.57 1.25 -19.23
CA ALA A 47 12.64 2.24 -18.17
C ALA A 47 11.27 2.89 -17.87
N ILE A 48 11.05 3.22 -16.61
CA ILE A 48 10.04 4.17 -16.14
C ILE A 48 10.73 5.39 -15.54
N TYR A 49 10.09 6.55 -15.64
CA TYR A 49 10.64 7.82 -15.20
C TYR A 49 9.69 8.56 -14.27
N ASP A 50 10.23 9.55 -13.55
CA ASP A 50 9.48 10.48 -12.70
C ASP A 50 8.50 9.78 -11.75
N VAL A 51 9.01 8.78 -11.04
CA VAL A 51 8.23 8.00 -10.11
C VAL A 51 7.85 8.86 -8.92
N ALA A 52 6.58 8.86 -8.56
CA ALA A 52 6.06 9.46 -7.34
C ALA A 52 5.27 8.43 -6.52
N VAL A 53 5.43 8.47 -5.21
CA VAL A 53 4.70 7.64 -4.25
C VAL A 53 3.92 8.57 -3.33
N ASN A 54 2.61 8.37 -3.24
CA ASN A 54 1.68 9.25 -2.53
C ASN A 54 1.83 10.74 -2.91
N GLY A 55 2.10 11.00 -4.19
CA GLY A 55 2.34 12.36 -4.71
C GLY A 55 3.70 12.96 -4.37
N GLN A 56 4.55 12.27 -3.61
CA GLN A 56 5.93 12.69 -3.34
C GLN A 56 6.88 12.06 -4.35
N TYR A 57 7.79 12.87 -4.91
CA TYR A 57 8.80 12.38 -5.84
C TYR A 57 9.69 11.31 -5.19
N ALA A 58 9.79 10.16 -5.85
CA ALA A 58 10.44 8.94 -5.37
C ALA A 58 11.52 8.42 -6.33
N GLY A 59 11.84 9.15 -7.41
CA GLY A 59 13.03 8.89 -8.23
C GLY A 59 12.83 9.18 -9.71
N GLY A 60 13.95 9.42 -10.40
CA GLY A 60 13.95 9.94 -11.77
C GLY A 60 13.90 8.87 -12.84
N ALA A 61 14.64 7.77 -12.66
CA ALA A 61 14.76 6.71 -13.66
C ALA A 61 14.94 5.35 -12.99
N PHE A 62 14.08 4.40 -13.38
CA PHE A 62 14.15 3.00 -12.98
C PHE A 62 14.10 2.13 -14.22
N MET A 63 15.22 1.48 -14.53
CA MET A 63 15.39 0.48 -15.58
C MET A 63 14.58 -0.77 -15.28
N ALA A 64 14.48 -1.66 -16.28
CA ALA A 64 13.86 -2.96 -16.07
C ALA A 64 14.59 -3.71 -14.95
N TYR A 65 13.83 -4.42 -14.13
CA TYR A 65 14.34 -5.24 -13.03
C TYR A 65 15.32 -6.29 -13.54
N GLU A 66 16.41 -6.44 -12.79
CA GLU A 66 17.35 -7.56 -12.85
C GLU A 66 17.57 -8.08 -11.42
N PRO A 67 17.73 -9.41 -11.20
CA PRO A 67 18.00 -9.94 -9.87
C PRO A 67 19.21 -9.26 -9.21
N GLY A 68 19.05 -8.83 -7.96
CA GLY A 68 20.09 -8.08 -7.21
C GLY A 68 20.11 -6.57 -7.47
N ASN A 69 19.11 -6.02 -8.16
CA ASN A 69 19.05 -4.59 -8.48
C ASN A 69 17.60 -4.05 -8.47
N ALA A 70 17.37 -3.00 -7.67
CA ALA A 70 16.12 -2.25 -7.60
C ALA A 70 15.84 -1.37 -8.85
N GLY A 71 16.40 -1.68 -10.01
CA GLY A 71 16.19 -0.97 -11.28
C GLY A 71 16.71 0.48 -11.34
N GLY A 72 17.05 1.14 -10.24
CA GLY A 72 17.42 2.55 -10.23
C GLY A 72 17.93 3.07 -8.88
N LYS A 73 18.09 4.39 -8.78
CA LYS A 73 18.56 5.05 -7.55
C LYS A 73 17.45 5.09 -6.51
N ILE A 74 17.76 4.64 -5.29
CA ILE A 74 16.88 4.75 -4.12
C ILE A 74 16.72 6.21 -3.71
N VAL A 75 15.49 6.61 -3.37
CA VAL A 75 15.16 7.95 -2.88
C VAL A 75 14.66 7.87 -1.44
N CYS A 76 15.22 8.72 -0.58
CA CYS A 76 14.86 8.73 0.83
C CYS A 76 13.51 9.39 1.09
N CYS A 77 12.96 8.95 2.21
CA CYS A 77 12.14 9.75 3.11
C CYS A 77 10.73 10.03 2.58
N VAL A 78 10.14 9.05 1.88
CA VAL A 78 8.73 9.11 1.49
C VAL A 78 7.86 8.77 2.68
N LYS A 79 6.89 9.63 2.97
CA LYS A 79 5.97 9.46 4.08
C LYS A 79 4.89 8.44 3.75
N VAL A 80 4.84 7.34 4.50
CA VAL A 80 3.86 6.26 4.32
C VAL A 80 3.21 5.85 5.62
N LYS A 81 2.03 5.25 5.52
CA LYS A 81 1.29 4.58 6.58
C LYS A 81 0.58 3.37 5.97
N PRO A 82 0.16 2.38 6.77
CA PRO A 82 -0.65 1.29 6.26
C PRO A 82 -1.93 1.77 5.57
N GLY A 83 -2.34 1.00 4.56
CA GLY A 83 -3.44 1.31 3.65
C GLY A 83 -3.00 1.58 2.20
N PRO A 84 -3.87 2.23 1.41
CA PRO A 84 -3.61 2.47 -0.01
C PRO A 84 -2.37 3.34 -0.25
N ILE A 85 -1.56 2.94 -1.21
CA ILE A 85 -0.42 3.69 -1.73
C ILE A 85 -0.68 4.00 -3.20
N SER A 86 -0.55 5.28 -3.58
CA SER A 86 -0.56 5.72 -4.97
C SER A 86 0.85 5.70 -5.54
N ILE A 87 1.02 5.13 -6.73
CA ILE A 87 2.29 5.12 -7.46
C ILE A 87 2.06 5.68 -8.85
N GLU A 88 2.82 6.71 -9.20
CA GLU A 88 2.70 7.39 -10.49
C GLU A 88 4.05 7.37 -11.20
N TYR A 89 4.06 7.13 -12.51
CA TYR A 89 5.30 7.13 -13.30
C TYR A 89 5.03 7.36 -14.78
N SER A 90 6.04 7.83 -15.51
CA SER A 90 6.02 7.98 -16.97
C SER A 90 6.64 6.77 -17.66
N LEU A 91 6.03 6.29 -18.74
CA LEU A 91 6.61 5.20 -19.53
C LEU A 91 7.76 5.69 -20.41
N GLY A 92 8.95 5.11 -20.21
CA GLY A 92 10.14 5.40 -20.99
C GLY A 92 10.28 4.59 -22.28
N GLY A 93 11.45 4.71 -22.90
CA GLY A 93 11.83 3.94 -24.09
C GLY A 93 12.38 4.81 -25.22
N ARG A 94 12.74 4.15 -26.32
CA ARG A 94 13.20 4.81 -27.55
C ARG A 94 12.06 5.59 -28.22
N GLN A 95 12.41 6.55 -29.09
CA GLN A 95 11.43 7.26 -29.93
C GLN A 95 10.55 6.25 -30.70
N GLY A 96 9.24 6.48 -30.69
CA GLY A 96 8.25 5.59 -31.32
C GLY A 96 7.87 4.37 -30.47
N ALA A 97 8.40 4.22 -29.24
CA ALA A 97 7.93 3.18 -28.33
C ALA A 97 6.42 3.38 -28.02
N PRO A 98 5.62 2.30 -27.95
CA PRO A 98 4.21 2.41 -27.61
C PRO A 98 4.02 3.15 -26.28
N ARG A 99 3.10 4.11 -26.23
CA ARG A 99 2.76 4.85 -25.01
C ARG A 99 3.94 5.60 -24.37
N LEU A 100 4.94 5.98 -25.18
CA LEU A 100 6.09 6.76 -24.70
C LEU A 100 5.61 8.07 -24.06
N GLY A 101 6.10 8.33 -22.83
CA GLY A 101 5.74 9.51 -22.04
C GLY A 101 4.37 9.44 -21.38
N GLU A 102 3.58 8.38 -21.59
CA GLU A 102 2.29 8.23 -20.92
C GLU A 102 2.49 8.11 -19.41
N ARG A 103 1.71 8.88 -18.63
CA ARG A 103 1.67 8.77 -17.17
C ARG A 103 0.73 7.64 -16.76
N ILE A 104 1.24 6.72 -15.97
CA ILE A 104 0.52 5.58 -15.42
C ILE A 104 0.28 5.82 -13.94
N HIS A 105 -0.93 5.48 -13.50
CA HIS A 105 -1.34 5.44 -12.10
C HIS A 105 -1.52 3.98 -11.70
N ALA A 106 -0.67 3.50 -10.81
CA ALA A 106 -0.77 2.20 -10.17
C ALA A 106 -1.17 2.37 -8.71
N THR A 107 -1.81 1.36 -8.15
CA THR A 107 -2.17 1.32 -6.73
C THR A 107 -1.61 0.06 -6.10
N ALA A 108 -1.24 0.18 -4.83
CA ALA A 108 -0.85 -0.92 -3.96
C ALA A 108 -1.52 -0.72 -2.59
N VAL A 109 -1.51 -1.76 -1.76
CA VAL A 109 -1.96 -1.68 -0.37
C VAL A 109 -0.78 -2.10 0.51
N LEU A 110 -0.32 -1.19 1.37
CA LEU A 110 0.64 -1.50 2.41
C LEU A 110 -0.11 -2.10 3.59
N GLN A 111 0.04 -3.41 3.83
CA GLN A 111 -0.72 -4.11 4.87
C GLN A 111 -0.21 -3.78 6.27
N GLU A 112 1.11 -3.85 6.46
CA GLU A 112 1.75 -3.66 7.75
C GLU A 112 2.91 -2.68 7.62
N LEU A 113 3.17 -1.94 8.70
CA LEU A 113 4.33 -1.06 8.81
C LEU A 113 5.02 -1.29 10.16
N PRO A 114 5.90 -2.32 10.25
CA PRO A 114 6.69 -2.56 11.45
C PRO A 114 7.49 -1.31 11.85
N GLY A 115 7.57 -1.02 13.15
CA GLY A 115 8.17 0.22 13.66
C GLY A 115 9.68 0.38 13.41
N ASP A 116 10.37 -0.69 13.02
CA ASP A 116 11.79 -0.68 12.64
C ASP A 116 12.02 -0.73 11.11
N SER A 117 10.95 -0.58 10.32
CA SER A 117 11.02 -0.48 8.86
C SER A 117 11.86 0.73 8.43
N LYS A 118 12.63 0.54 7.36
CA LYS A 118 13.47 1.59 6.75
C LYS A 118 13.19 1.76 5.26
N VAL A 119 12.71 0.72 4.60
CA VAL A 119 12.52 0.67 3.16
C VAL A 119 11.06 0.37 2.85
N LEU A 120 10.49 1.14 1.91
CA LEU A 120 9.29 0.83 1.18
C LEU A 120 9.71 0.25 -0.17
N THR A 121 9.50 -1.03 -0.34
CA THR A 121 9.70 -1.73 -1.61
C THR A 121 8.43 -1.63 -2.43
N VAL A 122 8.55 -1.16 -3.67
CA VAL A 122 7.45 -1.03 -4.62
C VAL A 122 7.75 -1.87 -5.87
N HIS A 123 6.94 -2.89 -6.12
CA HIS A 123 6.99 -3.73 -7.31
C HIS A 123 5.98 -3.22 -8.33
N VAL A 124 6.42 -2.72 -9.48
CA VAL A 124 5.56 -2.09 -10.50
C VAL A 124 5.42 -3.01 -11.72
N TYR A 125 4.20 -3.28 -12.16
CA TYR A 125 3.91 -4.23 -13.25
C TYR A 125 3.32 -3.57 -14.51
N PRO A 126 3.46 -4.21 -15.70
CA PRO A 126 2.94 -3.66 -16.96
C PRO A 126 1.42 -3.43 -17.07
N ASN A 127 0.65 -4.13 -16.24
CA ASN A 127 -0.80 -4.06 -16.16
C ASN A 127 -1.30 -2.93 -15.22
N ALA A 128 -0.44 -1.97 -14.87
CA ALA A 128 -0.74 -0.85 -13.97
C ALA A 128 -1.14 -1.28 -12.54
N THR A 129 -0.67 -2.45 -12.09
CA THR A 129 -0.74 -2.86 -10.69
C THR A 129 0.60 -2.70 -10.00
N ALA A 130 0.58 -2.59 -8.67
CA ALA A 130 1.79 -2.59 -7.88
C ALA A 130 1.62 -3.37 -6.57
N ILE A 131 2.72 -3.84 -6.01
CA ILE A 131 2.80 -4.42 -4.66
C ILE A 131 3.71 -3.53 -3.83
N ALA A 132 3.33 -3.28 -2.58
CA ALA A 132 4.08 -2.43 -1.65
C ALA A 132 4.33 -3.18 -0.34
N GLU A 133 5.59 -3.25 0.07
CA GLU A 133 6.01 -3.95 1.29
C GLU A 133 6.97 -3.05 2.08
N ALA A 134 6.81 -3.04 3.40
CA ALA A 134 7.73 -2.36 4.30
C ALA A 134 8.72 -3.38 4.87
N SER A 135 10.00 -3.04 4.84
CA SER A 135 11.07 -3.89 5.32
C SER A 135 12.15 -3.10 6.05
N LYS A 136 12.91 -3.80 6.90
CA LYS A 136 14.06 -3.23 7.60
C LYS A 136 15.25 -2.99 6.66
N GLU A 137 15.36 -3.80 5.61
CA GLU A 137 16.46 -3.82 4.64
C GLU A 137 15.90 -3.92 3.23
N TYR A 138 16.73 -3.61 2.23
CA TYR A 138 16.37 -3.78 0.82
C TYR A 138 16.14 -5.27 0.52
N VAL A 139 15.00 -5.58 -0.09
CA VAL A 139 14.64 -6.95 -0.50
C VAL A 139 14.73 -7.06 -2.01
N ASP A 140 15.42 -8.08 -2.53
CA ASP A 140 15.64 -8.28 -3.98
C ASP A 140 14.61 -9.22 -4.62
N GLU A 141 13.77 -9.87 -3.82
CA GLU A 141 12.86 -10.92 -4.27
C GLU A 141 11.67 -10.35 -5.02
N ARG A 142 11.31 -10.98 -6.14
CA ARG A 142 10.10 -10.66 -6.90
C ARG A 142 8.91 -11.38 -6.28
N PRO A 143 7.91 -10.67 -5.74
CA PRO A 143 6.65 -11.29 -5.33
C PRO A 143 5.89 -11.78 -6.56
N GLU A 144 5.23 -12.92 -6.43
CA GLU A 144 4.33 -13.42 -7.46
C GLU A 144 3.13 -12.47 -7.58
N PRO A 145 2.74 -12.06 -8.80
CA PRO A 145 1.52 -11.29 -8.97
C PRO A 145 0.33 -12.12 -8.50
N GLU A 146 -0.51 -11.52 -7.64
CA GLU A 146 -1.75 -12.16 -7.18
C GLU A 146 -2.57 -12.63 -8.39
N GLY A 147 -2.80 -13.94 -8.52
CA GLY A 147 -3.59 -14.51 -9.62
C GLY A 147 -3.03 -15.74 -10.32
N LYS A 148 -1.87 -16.28 -9.91
CA LYS A 148 -1.45 -17.64 -10.30
C LYS A 148 -1.66 -18.65 -9.17
N LYS A 149 -2.91 -18.87 -8.78
CA LYS A 149 -3.25 -20.18 -8.20
C LYS A 149 -3.45 -21.14 -9.38
N GLN A 150 -2.68 -22.23 -9.37
CA GLN A 150 -2.76 -23.34 -10.33
C GLN A 150 -4.19 -23.83 -10.53
#